data_AF-A0AAU0KT62-F1
#
_entry.id   AF-A0AAU0KT62-F1
#
_cell.length_a   1.000
_cell.length_b   1.000
_cell.length_c   1.000
_cell.angle_alpha   90.00
_cell.angle_beta   90.00
_cell.angle_gamma   90.00
#
_symmetry.space_group_name_H-M   'P 1'
#
loop_
_entity.id
_entity.type
_entity.pdbx_description
1 polymer ?
#
loop_
_entity_poly.entity_id
_entity_poly.type
_entity_poly.pdbx_seq_one_letter_code
_entity_poly.pdbx_strand_id
1 'polypeptide(L)'
;MEQIIGIDLAKRVFQVHIVSLQGEKKANKMLTREKLKAFIAQQPSSRIVMEACGSATYWARQFGQYGHEVKQISPQYVAPFRMGSKNDKNDAIAIVEADSRPGAGKSVEQQDIQCLHRVRQRLMKNRTALINLGCNEP
;
A
#
# COMPACT_ATOMS: atom_id res chain seq x y z
N MET A 1 8.70 9.81 -15.57
CA MET A 1 7.44 9.64 -14.82
C MET A 1 6.59 10.86 -15.06
N GLU A 2 5.33 10.69 -15.41
CA GLU A 2 4.47 11.81 -15.85
C GLU A 2 3.46 12.27 -14.80
N GLN A 3 3.18 11.42 -13.81
CA GLN A 3 2.16 11.65 -12.79
C GLN A 3 2.37 10.77 -11.56
N ILE A 4 1.72 11.15 -10.46
CA ILE A 4 1.65 10.39 -9.22
C ILE A 4 0.23 9.88 -9.03
N ILE A 5 0.09 8.60 -8.68
CA ILE A 5 -1.19 7.94 -8.47
C ILE A 5 -1.24 7.41 -7.04
N GLY A 6 -2.05 8.03 -6.18
CA GLY A 6 -2.39 7.51 -4.86
C GLY A 6 -3.51 6.48 -4.96
N ILE A 7 -3.33 5.32 -4.35
CA ILE A 7 -4.34 4.26 -4.33
C ILE A 7 -4.60 3.82 -2.89
N ASP A 8 -5.83 4.03 -2.43
CA ASP A 8 -6.33 3.38 -1.24
C ASP A 8 -6.90 2.00 -1.58
N LEU A 9 -6.40 0.96 -0.88
CA LEU A 9 -6.65 -0.44 -1.18
C LEU A 9 -7.66 -1.03 -0.20
N ALA A 10 -8.91 -1.20 -0.63
CA ALA A 10 -9.91 -1.95 0.12
C ALA A 10 -10.18 -3.36 -0.47
N LYS A 11 -11.05 -4.13 0.19
CA LYS A 11 -11.35 -5.52 -0.22
C LYS A 11 -12.00 -5.63 -1.60
N ARG A 12 -12.87 -4.69 -1.96
CA ARG A 12 -13.72 -4.76 -3.16
C ARG A 12 -13.68 -3.50 -4.03
N VAL A 13 -13.44 -2.37 -3.39
CA VAL A 13 -13.48 -1.05 -3.99
C VAL A 13 -12.13 -0.38 -3.73
N PHE A 14 -11.65 0.37 -4.71
CA PHE A 14 -10.34 1.00 -4.68
C PHE A 14 -10.53 2.46 -5.03
N GLN A 15 -9.91 3.34 -4.26
CA GLN A 15 -9.95 4.76 -4.56
C GLN A 15 -8.63 5.17 -5.19
N VAL A 16 -8.72 5.71 -6.41
CA VAL A 16 -7.58 6.14 -7.20
C VAL A 16 -7.59 7.65 -7.30
N HIS A 17 -6.54 8.28 -6.81
CA HIS A 17 -6.29 9.70 -6.90
C HIS A 17 -5.08 9.96 -7.79
N ILE A 18 -5.23 10.77 -8.83
CA ILE A 18 -4.16 11.10 -9.77
C ILE A 18 -3.84 12.59 -9.66
N VAL A 19 -2.56 12.89 -9.51
CA VAL A 19 -2.02 14.25 -9.51
C VAL A 19 -0.91 14.39 -10.55
N SER A 20 -0.76 15.58 -11.12
CA SER A 20 0.42 15.93 -11.90
C SER A 20 1.65 16.01 -11.01
N LEU A 21 2.84 16.08 -11.62
CA LEU A 21 4.07 16.33 -10.86
C LEU A 21 4.08 17.71 -10.16
N GLN A 22 3.27 18.66 -10.63
CA GLN A 22 3.08 19.95 -9.96
C GLN A 22 2.07 19.89 -8.80
N GLY A 23 1.50 18.72 -8.49
CA GLY A 23 0.50 18.54 -7.45
C GLY A 23 -0.93 18.87 -7.89
N GLU A 24 -1.17 19.14 -9.18
CA GLU A 24 -2.51 19.44 -9.67
C GLU A 24 -3.35 18.16 -9.75
N LYS A 25 -4.52 18.17 -9.11
CA LYS A 25 -5.47 17.05 -9.16
C LYS A 25 -6.01 16.86 -10.58
N LYS A 26 -5.67 15.73 -11.19
CA LYS A 26 -6.23 15.29 -12.48
C LYS A 26 -7.50 14.45 -12.31
N ALA A 27 -7.51 13.55 -11.32
CA ALA A 27 -8.65 12.66 -11.09
C ALA A 27 -8.75 12.18 -9.64
N ASN A 28 -9.95 11.79 -9.23
CA ASN A 28 -10.19 11.02 -8.01
C ASN A 28 -11.42 10.14 -8.26
N LYS A 29 -11.21 8.83 -8.41
CA LYS A 29 -12.21 7.88 -8.93
C LYS A 29 -12.23 6.59 -8.11
N MET A 30 -13.43 6.05 -7.97
CA MET A 30 -13.68 4.77 -7.31
C MET A 30 -13.76 3.66 -8.35
N LEU A 31 -12.98 2.59 -8.18
CA LEU A 31 -12.88 1.47 -9.14
C LEU A 31 -13.09 0.13 -8.44
N THR A 32 -13.62 -0.84 -9.18
CA THR A 32 -13.64 -2.25 -8.77
C THR A 32 -12.29 -2.90 -9.06
N ARG A 33 -12.04 -4.08 -8.48
CA ARG A 33 -10.79 -4.85 -8.68
C ARG A 33 -10.42 -5.07 -10.14
N GLU A 34 -11.38 -5.47 -10.96
CA GLU A 34 -11.20 -5.74 -12.39
C GLU A 34 -10.89 -4.46 -13.15
N LYS A 35 -11.68 -3.41 -12.89
CA LYS A 35 -11.48 -2.10 -13.53
C LYS A 35 -10.15 -1.47 -13.14
N LEU A 36 -9.65 -1.69 -11.91
CA LEU A 36 -8.37 -1.15 -11.46
C LEU A 36 -7.20 -1.66 -12.32
N LYS A 37 -7.14 -2.97 -12.59
CA LYS A 37 -6.06 -3.53 -13.42
C LYS A 37 -6.06 -2.94 -14.82
N ALA A 38 -7.23 -2.94 -15.47
CA ALA A 38 -7.38 -2.40 -16.82
C ALA A 38 -7.08 -0.89 -16.86
N PHE A 39 -7.52 -0.16 -15.84
CA PHE A 39 -7.30 1.28 -15.73
C PHE A 39 -5.82 1.63 -15.58
N ILE A 40 -5.11 0.94 -14.68
CA ILE A 40 -3.68 1.19 -14.44
C ILE A 40 -2.85 0.79 -15.66
N ALA A 41 -3.15 -0.33 -16.32
CA ALA A 41 -2.45 -0.75 -17.54
C ALA A 41 -2.54 0.27 -18.70
N GLN A 42 -3.57 1.14 -18.70
CA GLN A 42 -3.75 2.21 -19.70
C GLN A 42 -3.10 3.53 -19.28
N GLN A 43 -2.54 3.63 -18.06
CA GLN A 43 -1.85 4.85 -17.62
C GLN A 43 -0.43 4.90 -18.18
N PRO A 44 0.11 6.10 -18.44
CA PRO A 44 1.54 6.25 -18.72
C PRO A 44 2.39 5.80 -17.54
N SER A 45 3.69 5.59 -17.76
CA SER A 45 4.62 5.25 -16.67
C SER A 45 4.56 6.32 -15.56
N SER A 46 4.16 5.87 -14.37
CA SER A 46 3.69 6.70 -13.26
C SER A 46 4.31 6.20 -11.97
N ARG A 47 4.43 7.10 -10.98
CA ARG A 47 4.71 6.70 -9.60
C ARG A 47 3.40 6.35 -8.92
N ILE A 48 3.24 5.09 -8.53
CA ILE A 48 2.08 4.63 -7.79
C ILE A 48 2.44 4.54 -6.32
N VAL A 49 1.65 5.21 -5.49
CA VAL A 49 1.80 5.24 -4.05
C VAL A 49 0.56 4.62 -3.44
N MET A 50 0.73 3.70 -2.49
CA MET A 50 -0.40 3.07 -1.80
C MET A 50 -0.10 2.83 -0.33
N GLU A 51 -1.16 2.82 0.48
CA GLU A 51 -1.03 2.44 1.88
C GLU A 51 -0.68 0.94 2.00
N ALA A 52 0.27 0.63 2.86
CA ALA A 52 0.69 -0.73 3.12
C ALA A 52 -0.42 -1.48 3.87
N CYS A 53 -1.03 -2.45 3.19
CA CYS A 53 -2.06 -3.33 3.72
C CYS A 53 -1.78 -4.80 3.35
N GLY A 54 -2.63 -5.73 3.79
CA GLY A 54 -2.45 -7.16 3.54
C GLY A 54 -2.43 -7.56 2.05
N SER A 55 -2.98 -6.73 1.16
CA SER A 55 -2.99 -6.97 -0.29
C SER A 55 -2.03 -6.08 -1.08
N ALA A 56 -1.33 -5.15 -0.42
CA ALA A 56 -0.53 -4.13 -1.09
C ALA A 56 0.65 -4.72 -1.88
N THR A 57 1.32 -5.74 -1.35
CA THR A 57 2.41 -6.42 -2.07
C THR A 57 1.96 -7.09 -3.36
N TYR A 58 0.78 -7.72 -3.36
CA TYR A 58 0.20 -8.28 -4.58
C TYR A 58 -0.02 -7.18 -5.63
N TRP A 59 -0.60 -6.05 -5.23
CA TRP A 59 -0.85 -4.93 -6.12
C TRP A 59 0.44 -4.27 -6.62
N ALA A 60 1.47 -4.15 -5.77
CA ALA A 60 2.77 -3.63 -6.19
C ALA A 60 3.38 -4.43 -7.33
N ARG A 61 3.35 -5.76 -7.22
CA ARG A 61 3.85 -6.66 -8.26
C ARG A 61 3.04 -6.56 -9.54
N GLN A 62 1.72 -6.41 -9.44
CA GLN A 62 0.85 -6.25 -10.62
C GLN A 62 1.09 -4.93 -11.33
N PHE A 63 1.22 -3.83 -10.59
CA PHE A 63 1.46 -2.52 -11.17
C PHE A 63 2.88 -2.36 -11.70
N GLY A 64 3.88 -2.96 -11.04
CA GLY A 64 5.25 -2.99 -11.55
C GLY A 64 5.37 -3.69 -12.91
N GLN A 65 4.56 -4.73 -13.17
CA GLN A 65 4.51 -5.40 -14.48
C GLN A 65 4.04 -4.49 -15.62
N TYR A 66 3.30 -3.42 -15.32
CA TYR A 66 2.89 -2.41 -16.30
C TYR A 66 3.90 -1.26 -16.44
N GLY A 67 5.09 -1.36 -15.83
CA GLY A 67 6.15 -0.35 -15.95
C GLY A 67 5.97 0.86 -15.02
N HIS A 68 5.19 0.74 -13.95
CA HIS A 68 5.06 1.77 -12.93
C HIS A 68 6.10 1.60 -11.82
N GLU A 69 6.61 2.71 -11.28
CA GLU A 69 7.37 2.72 -10.03
C GLU A 69 6.36 2.65 -8.88
N VAL A 70 6.46 1.64 -8.02
CA VAL A 70 5.48 1.45 -6.95
C VAL A 70 6.11 1.60 -5.58
N LYS A 71 5.50 2.42 -4.74
CA LYS A 71 5.92 2.71 -3.39
C LYS A 71 4.79 2.47 -2.41
N GLN A 72 5.10 1.80 -1.30
CA GLN A 72 4.11 1.52 -0.27
C GLN A 72 4.42 2.29 1.01
N ILE A 73 3.44 2.99 1.55
CA ILE A 73 3.58 3.87 2.71
C ILE A 73 2.90 3.22 3.92
N SER A 74 3.59 3.20 5.07
CA SER A 74 2.98 2.70 6.31
C SER A 74 1.75 3.54 6.69
N PRO A 75 0.65 2.94 7.19
CA PRO A 75 -0.52 3.66 7.70
C PRO A 75 -0.16 4.78 8.68
N GLN A 76 0.89 4.59 9.48
CA GLN A 76 1.38 5.57 10.47
C GLN A 76 1.90 6.86 9.82
N TYR A 77 2.44 6.78 8.61
CA TYR A 77 2.88 7.94 7.85
C TYR A 77 1.75 8.56 7.04
N VAL A 78 0.66 7.84 6.75
CA VAL A 78 -0.50 8.38 6.03
C VAL A 78 -1.43 9.15 6.98
N ALA A 79 -1.64 8.64 8.20
CA ALA A 79 -2.63 9.16 9.14
C ALA A 79 -2.53 10.68 9.41
N PRO A 80 -1.34 11.30 9.58
CA PRO A 80 -1.22 12.73 9.82
C PRO A 80 -1.68 13.63 8.66
N PHE A 81 -1.78 13.09 7.44
CA PHE A 81 -2.16 13.86 6.24
C PHE A 81 -3.63 13.70 5.87
N ARG A 82 -4.37 12.86 6.61
CA ARG A 82 -5.79 12.68 6.39
C ARG A 82 -6.53 13.93 6.85
N MET A 83 -7.06 14.68 5.88
CA MET A 83 -7.93 15.82 6.14
C MET A 83 -9.39 15.35 6.21
N GLY A 84 -10.12 15.79 7.24
CA GLY A 84 -11.53 15.47 7.44
C GLY A 84 -11.79 14.06 7.96
N SER A 85 -12.99 13.54 7.69
CA SER A 85 -13.41 12.21 8.14
C SER A 85 -12.67 11.10 7.39
N LYS A 86 -12.55 9.94 8.04
CA LYS A 86 -11.97 8.74 7.42
C LYS A 86 -12.90 8.23 6.32
N ASN A 87 -12.41 8.24 5.09
CA ASN A 87 -13.05 7.65 3.92
C ASN A 87 -12.00 7.45 2.81
N ASP A 88 -12.31 6.57 1.87
CA ASP A 88 -11.37 6.14 0.83
C ASP A 88 -10.86 7.32 -0.04
N LYS A 89 -11.68 8.36 -0.25
CA LYS A 89 -11.30 9.58 -1.02
C LYS A 89 -10.21 10.37 -0.32
N ASN A 90 -10.39 10.61 0.97
CA ASN A 90 -9.45 11.34 1.80
C ASN A 90 -8.19 10.50 2.05
N ASP A 91 -8.33 9.17 2.15
CA ASP A 91 -7.21 8.24 2.26
C ASP A 91 -6.33 8.26 1.02
N ALA A 92 -6.91 8.19 -0.18
CA ALA A 92 -6.14 8.29 -1.44
C ALA A 92 -5.40 9.63 -1.60
N ILE A 93 -5.96 10.74 -1.09
CA ILE A 93 -5.28 12.04 -1.06
C ILE A 93 -4.14 12.03 -0.06
N ALA A 94 -4.40 11.57 1.17
CA ALA A 94 -3.41 11.51 2.24
C ALA A 94 -2.19 10.65 1.87
N ILE A 95 -2.39 9.58 1.08
CA ILE A 95 -1.31 8.73 0.56
C ILE A 95 -0.37 9.52 -0.36
N VAL A 96 -0.92 10.33 -1.28
CA VAL A 96 -0.13 11.18 -2.18
C VAL A 96 0.63 12.23 -1.38
N GLU A 97 -0.04 12.89 -0.44
CA GLU A 97 0.58 13.88 0.43
C GLU A 97 1.71 13.29 1.28
N ALA A 98 1.52 12.08 1.81
CA ALA A 98 2.54 11.38 2.58
C ALA A 98 3.78 11.02 1.74
N ASP A 99 3.63 10.76 0.43
CA ASP A 99 4.75 10.47 -0.47
C ASP A 99 5.69 11.65 -0.67
N SER A 100 5.15 12.87 -0.62
CA SER A 100 5.92 14.10 -0.78
C SER A 100 6.99 14.28 0.32
N ARG A 101 6.88 13.55 1.43
CA ARG A 101 7.82 13.65 2.55
C ARG A 101 9.07 12.79 2.34
N PRO A 102 10.27 13.33 2.62
CA PRO A 102 11.50 12.55 2.61
C PRO A 102 11.42 11.43 3.66
N GLY A 103 11.82 10.21 3.26
CA GLY A 103 11.83 9.03 4.14
C GLY A 103 10.49 8.31 4.31
N ALA A 104 9.41 8.78 3.68
CA ALA A 104 8.15 8.05 3.66
C ALA A 104 8.25 6.82 2.74
N GLY A 105 7.74 5.68 3.18
CA GLY A 105 7.54 4.49 2.35
C GLY A 105 8.71 3.50 2.26
N LYS A 106 8.39 2.27 1.90
CA LYS A 106 9.35 1.17 1.71
C LYS A 106 9.27 0.65 0.29
N SER A 107 10.40 0.19 -0.23
CA SER A 107 10.42 -0.57 -1.49
C SER A 107 9.77 -1.94 -1.30
N VAL A 108 9.43 -2.60 -2.41
CA VAL A 108 8.86 -3.95 -2.39
C VAL A 108 9.82 -4.93 -1.71
N GLU A 109 11.12 -4.83 -2.00
CA GLU A 109 12.15 -5.68 -1.41
C GLU A 109 12.25 -5.48 0.11
N GLN A 110 12.24 -4.22 0.57
CA GLN A 110 12.26 -3.89 2.00
C GLN A 110 11.05 -4.46 2.74
N GLN A 111 9.90 -4.54 2.08
CA GLN A 111 8.69 -5.12 2.66
C GLN A 111 8.70 -6.64 2.65
N ASP A 112 9.20 -7.27 1.59
CA ASP A 112 9.33 -8.73 1.51
C ASP A 112 10.24 -9.24 2.63
N ILE A 113 11.35 -8.55 2.89
CA ILE A 113 12.24 -8.82 4.04
C ILE A 113 11.46 -8.68 5.37
N GLN A 114 10.70 -7.60 5.55
CA GLN A 114 9.88 -7.41 6.77
C GLN A 114 8.79 -8.49 6.92
N CYS A 115 8.22 -8.97 5.82
CA CYS A 115 7.23 -10.04 5.82
C CYS A 115 7.87 -11.35 6.31
N LEU A 116 9.04 -11.72 5.78
CA LEU A 116 9.80 -12.89 6.20
C LEU A 116 10.15 -12.84 7.69
N HIS A 117 10.59 -11.69 8.20
CA HIS A 117 10.86 -11.52 9.63
C HIS A 117 9.60 -11.74 10.49
N ARG A 118 8.44 -11.23 10.06
CA ARG A 118 7.17 -11.42 10.79
C ARG A 118 6.72 -12.89 10.79
N VAL A 119 6.86 -13.59 9.66
CA VAL A 119 6.57 -15.03 9.58
C VAL A 119 7.48 -15.81 10.54
N ARG A 120 8.78 -15.55 10.50
CA ARG A 120 9.76 -16.18 11.41
C ARG A 120 9.42 -15.94 12.87
N GLN A 121 9.14 -14.70 13.26
CA GLN A 121 8.77 -14.36 14.63
C GLN A 121 7.50 -15.10 15.08
N ARG A 122 6.49 -15.22 14.20
CA ARG A 122 5.25 -15.95 14.52
C ARG A 122 5.50 -17.44 14.70
N LEU A 123 6.31 -18.05 13.84
CA LEU A 123 6.71 -19.46 13.99
C LEU A 123 7.48 -19.71 15.28
N MET A 124 8.41 -18.83 15.65
CA MET A 124 9.14 -18.92 16.91
C MET A 124 8.20 -18.83 18.13
N LYS A 125 7.30 -17.85 18.15
CA LYS A 125 6.30 -17.72 19.23
C LYS A 125 5.40 -18.96 19.34
N ASN A 126 4.93 -19.48 18.20
CA ASN A 126 4.12 -20.70 18.19
C ASN A 126 4.90 -21.92 18.70
N ARG A 127 6.17 -22.06 18.31
CA ARG A 127 7.04 -23.13 18.82
C ARG A 127 7.21 -23.04 20.34
N THR A 128 7.52 -21.87 20.87
CA THR A 128 7.66 -21.66 22.31
C THR A 128 6.36 -21.95 23.06
N ALA A 129 5.21 -21.51 22.52
CA ALA A 129 3.91 -21.79 23.11
C ALA A 129 3.59 -23.30 23.16
N LEU A 130 3.89 -24.05 22.09
CA LEU A 130 3.70 -25.50 22.05
C LEU A 130 4.59 -26.25 23.04
N ILE A 131 5.85 -25.84 23.19
CA ILE A 131 6.76 -26.43 24.20
C ILE A 131 6.20 -26.19 25.61
N ASN A 132 5.78 -24.96 25.93
CA ASN A 132 5.24 -24.63 27.24
C ASN A 132 3.90 -25.34 27.53
N LEU A 133 3.09 -25.64 26.50
CA LEU A 133 1.87 -26.44 26.63
C LEU A 133 2.18 -27.91 26.95
N GLY A 134 3.26 -28.47 26.38
CA GLY A 134 3.69 -29.85 26.64
C GLY A 134 4.37 -30.08 27.99
N CYS A 135 4.71 -29.02 28.73
CA CYS A 135 5.28 -29.11 30.08
C CYS A 135 4.24 -28.96 31.21
N ASN A 136 2.94 -28.90 30.89
CA ASN A 136 1.83 -28.81 31.84
C ASN A 136 0.98 -30.09 31.84
N GLU A 137 1.60 -31.27 31.87
CA GLU A 137 0.93 -32.48 32.36
C GLU A 137 1.32 -32.68 33.84
N PRO A 138 0.36 -32.95 34.74
CA PRO A 138 0.64 -33.25 36.15
C PRO A 138 1.36 -34.60 36.35
#